data_AF-A0A7J7HWQ6-F1
#
_entry.id   AF-A0A7J7HWQ6-F1
#
_cell.length_a   1.000
_cell.length_b   1.000
_cell.length_c   1.000
_cell.angle_alpha   90.00
_cell.angle_beta   90.00
_cell.angle_gamma   90.00
#
_symmetry.space_group_name_H-M   'P 1'
#
loop_
_entity.id
_entity.type
_entity.pdbx_description
1 polymer ?
#
loop_
_entity_poly.entity_id
_entity_poly.type
_entity_poly.pdbx_seq_one_letter_code
_entity_poly.pdbx_strand_id
1 'polypeptide(L)' 'MYAQLCSDLIEKLPPFPSEEPGGKEITFKRVLLNICQEAYEGSNKLGEEVKQMTAPEQESERRDKERMVKLRTLGNS' A
#
# COMPACT_ATOMS: atom_id res chain seq x y z
N MET A 1 16.91 -2.81 -5.06
CA MET A 1 17.27 -4.08 -4.39
C MET A 1 16.05 -4.99 -4.21
N TYR A 2 14.99 -4.56 -3.49
CA TYR A 2 13.78 -5.38 -3.29
C TYR A 2 12.92 -5.56 -4.55
N ALA A 3 12.83 -4.57 -5.43
CA ALA A 3 12.08 -4.72 -6.70
C ALA A 3 12.65 -5.80 -7.62
N GLN A 4 13.99 -5.92 -7.69
CA GLN A 4 14.67 -6.95 -8.46
C GLN A 4 14.34 -8.35 -7.92
N LEU A 5 14.36 -8.50 -6.59
CA LEU A 5 13.95 -9.74 -5.92
C LEU A 5 12.48 -10.07 -6.21
N CYS A 6 11.58 -9.09 -6.14
CA CYS A 6 10.18 -9.31 -6.51
C CYS A 6 10.03 -9.78 -7.97
N SER A 7 10.82 -9.23 -8.90
CA SER A 7 10.83 -9.69 -10.29
C SER A 7 11.27 -11.15 -10.41
N ASP A 8 12.38 -11.51 -9.75
CA ASP A 8 12.87 -12.90 -9.74
C ASP A 8 11.84 -13.86 -9.13
N LEU A 9 11.15 -13.44 -8.06
CA LEU A 9 10.13 -14.25 -7.39
C LEU A 9 8.87 -14.41 -8.25
N ILE A 10 8.47 -13.38 -9.01
CA ILE A 10 7.34 -13.47 -9.95
C ILE A 10 7.62 -14.52 -11.04
N GLU A 11 8.85 -14.59 -11.53
CA GLU A 11 9.21 -15.52 -12.62
C GLU A 11 9.48 -16.95 -12.12
N LYS A 12 10.03 -17.10 -10.92
CA LYS A 12 10.52 -18.39 -10.41
C LYS A 12 9.52 -19.12 -9.52
N LEU A 13 8.56 -18.43 -8.90
CA LEU A 13 7.60 -19.09 -8.01
C LEU A 13 6.42 -19.68 -8.79
N PRO A 14 6.05 -20.94 -8.50
CA PRO A 14 4.85 -21.54 -9.06
C PRO A 14 3.59 -20.91 -8.44
N PRO A 15 2.41 -21.14 -9.05
CA PRO A 15 1.14 -20.83 -8.43
C PRO A 15 0.97 -21.55 -7.09
N PHE A 16 0.27 -20.92 -6.16
CA PHE A 16 -0.08 -21.45 -4.85
C PHE A 16 -1.57 -21.81 -4.81
N PRO A 17 -1.96 -22.83 -4.03
CA PRO A 17 -3.37 -23.11 -3.79
C PRO A 17 -4.04 -21.90 -3.10
N SER A 18 -5.28 -21.62 -3.49
CA SER A 18 -6.11 -20.61 -2.82
C SER A 18 -6.59 -21.13 -1.46
N GLU A 19 -6.72 -20.23 -0.48
CA GLU A 19 -7.29 -20.54 0.84
C GLU A 19 -8.81 -20.80 0.76
N GLU A 20 -9.50 -20.26 -0.24
CA GLU A 20 -10.94 -20.51 -0.44
C GLU A 20 -11.20 -21.90 -1.05
N PRO A 21 -12.17 -22.67 -0.51
CA PRO A 21 -12.58 -23.95 -1.09
C PRO A 21 -13.11 -23.78 -2.53
N GLY A 22 -12.40 -24.36 -3.50
CA GLY A 22 -12.72 -24.22 -4.93
C GLY A 22 -12.20 -22.93 -5.58
N GLY A 23 -11.39 -22.15 -4.86
CA GLY A 23 -10.72 -20.96 -5.39
C GLY A 23 -9.68 -21.30 -6.45
N LYS A 24 -9.43 -20.36 -7.37
CA LYS A 24 -8.37 -20.49 -8.38
C LYS A 24 -7.01 -20.37 -7.72
N GLU A 25 -6.00 -21.07 -8.24
CA GLU A 25 -4.62 -20.90 -7.80
C GLU A 25 -4.20 -19.41 -7.88
N ILE A 26 -3.52 -18.95 -6.84
CA ILE A 26 -3.02 -17.58 -6.72
C ILE A 26 -1.54 -17.54 -7.14
N THR A 27 -1.06 -16.39 -7.59
CA THR A 27 0.36 -16.21 -7.94
C THR A 27 0.99 -15.15 -7.06
N PHE A 28 2.31 -15.21 -6.90
CA PHE A 28 3.06 -14.17 -6.20
C PHE A 28 2.79 -12.78 -6.78
N LYS A 29 2.67 -12.67 -8.11
CA LYS A 29 2.29 -11.42 -8.80
C LYS A 29 0.93 -10.88 -8.33
N ARG A 30 -0.07 -11.74 -8.18
CA ARG A 30 -1.41 -11.33 -7.72
C ARG A 30 -1.36 -10.79 -6.29
N VAL A 31 -0.63 -11.46 -5.41
CA VAL A 31 -0.44 -11.03 -4.01
C VAL A 31 0.30 -9.69 -3.94
N LEU A 32 1.39 -9.56 -4.70
CA LEU A 32 2.18 -8.32 -4.75
C LEU A 32 1.34 -7.13 -5.22
N LEU A 33 0.53 -7.31 -6.28
CA LEU A 33 -0.36 -6.28 -6.79
C LEU A 33 -1.38 -5.82 -5.75
N ASN A 34 -2.01 -6.77 -5.04
CA ASN A 34 -2.95 -6.44 -3.97
C ASN A 34 -2.27 -5.62 -2.85
N ILE A 35 -1.08 -6.03 -2.40
CA ILE A 35 -0.32 -5.30 -1.37
C ILE A 35 0.06 -3.88 -1.85
N CYS A 36 0.53 -3.75 -3.09
CA CYS A 36 0.85 -2.44 -3.66
C CYS A 36 -0.38 -1.53 -3.74
N GLN A 37 -1.53 -2.09 -4.14
CA GLN A 37 -2.80 -1.36 -4.19
C GLN A 37 -3.24 -0.93 -2.79
N GLU A 38 -3.23 -1.82 -1.80
CA GLU A 38 -3.58 -1.51 -0.41
C GLU A 38 -2.66 -0.44 0.20
N ALA A 39 -1.35 -0.51 -0.08
CA ALA A 39 -0.39 0.48 0.38
C ALA A 39 -0.65 1.86 -0.26
N TYR A 40 -0.98 1.90 -1.55
CA TYR A 40 -1.27 3.13 -2.28
C TYR A 40 -2.60 3.75 -1.81
N GLU A 41 -3.66 2.94 -1.74
CA GLU A 41 -4.98 3.37 -1.26
C GLU A 41 -4.96 3.77 0.21
N GLY A 42 -4.21 3.05 1.05
CA GLY A 42 -3.99 3.40 2.46
C GLY A 42 -3.28 4.75 2.60
N SER A 43 -2.30 5.04 1.73
CA SER A 43 -1.67 6.36 1.69
C SER A 43 -2.65 7.45 1.24
N ASN A 44 -3.53 7.16 0.29
CA ASN A 44 -4.55 8.12 -0.17
C ASN A 44 -5.60 8.43 0.91
N LYS A 45 -6.08 7.42 1.65
CA LYS A 45 -7.02 7.62 2.75
C LYS A 45 -6.48 8.58 3.81
N LEU A 46 -5.21 8.42 4.22
CA LEU A 46 -4.59 9.38 5.14
C LEU A 46 -4.53 10.81 4.56
N GLY A 47 -4.29 10.95 3.26
CA GLY A 47 -4.31 12.25 2.58
C GLY A 47 -5.71 12.88 2.52
N GLU A 48 -6.75 12.08 2.40
CA GLU A 48 -8.15 12.56 2.44
C GLU A 48 -8.59 12.96 3.84
N GLU A 49 -8.20 12.21 4.87
CA GLU A 49 -8.45 12.57 6.28
C GLU A 49 -7.80 13.92 6.64
N VAL A 50 -6.59 14.17 6.14
CA VAL A 50 -5.91 15.47 6.23
C VAL A 50 -6.73 16.61 5.63
N LYS A 51 -7.37 16.39 4.48
CA LYS A 51 -8.18 17.42 3.80
C LYS A 51 -9.49 17.72 4.52
N GLN A 52 -10.06 16.75 5.23
CA GLN A 52 -11.31 16.91 5.99
C GLN A 52 -11.12 17.60 7.35
N MET A 53 -9.89 17.72 7.86
CA MET A 53 -9.60 18.51 9.06
C MET A 53 -9.57 20.01 8.72
N THR A 54 -10.75 20.64 8.74
CA THR A 54 -10.93 22.08 8.48
C THR A 54 -11.13 22.91 9.75
N ALA A 55 -11.24 22.29 10.93
CA ALA A 55 -11.43 23.01 12.18
C ALA A 55 -10.12 23.69 12.65
N PRO A 56 -10.17 24.94 13.17
CA PRO A 56 -8.99 25.66 13.65
C PRO A 56 -8.25 24.94 14.78
N GLU A 57 -8.97 24.25 15.68
CA GLU A 57 -8.37 23.50 16.78
C GLU A 57 -7.54 22.28 16.31
N GLN A 58 -7.76 21.82 15.07
CA GLN A 58 -7.08 20.65 14.51
C GLN A 58 -5.82 21.01 13.70
N GLU A 59 -5.41 22.28 13.65
CA GLU A 59 -4.32 22.73 12.77
C GLU A 59 -2.97 22.08 13.12
N SER A 60 -2.68 21.87 14.42
CA SER A 60 -1.48 21.17 14.87
C SER A 60 -1.49 19.69 14.45
N GLU A 61 -2.57 18.98 14.71
CA GLU A 61 -2.77 17.59 14.28
C GLU A 61 -2.71 17.42 12.76
N ARG A 62 -3.30 18.35 12.02
CA ARG A 62 -3.27 18.36 10.56
C ARG A 62 -1.83 18.49 10.04
N ARG A 63 -1.03 19.39 10.60
CA ARG A 63 0.39 19.55 10.22
C ARG A 63 1.22 18.29 10.49
N ASP A 64 0.95 17.57 11.58
CA ASP A 64 1.65 16.34 11.90
C ASP A 64 1.25 15.18 10.98
N LYS A 65 -0.05 15.06 10.67
CA LYS A 65 -0.53 14.09 9.67
C LYS A 65 -0.03 14.39 8.26
N GLU A 66 0.03 15.66 7.86
CA GLU A 66 0.62 16.07 6.58
C GLU A 66 2.10 15.67 6.45
N ARG A 67 2.88 15.81 7.53
CA ARG A 67 4.28 15.36 7.57
C ARG A 67 4.38 13.83 7.45
N MET A 68 3.53 13.08 8.14
CA MET A 68 3.49 11.62 8.02
C MET A 68 3.12 11.14 6.61
N VAL A 69 2.12 11.78 5.98
CA VAL A 69 1.74 11.47 4.59
C VAL A 69 2.92 11.70 3.65
N LYS A 70 3.57 12.87 3.74
CA LYS A 70 4.75 13.19 2.91
C LYS A 70 5.89 12.20 3.10
N LEU A 71 6.20 11.80 4.34
CA LEU A 71 7.24 10.80 4.63
C LEU A 71 6.93 9.43 4.03
N ARG A 72 5.66 8.98 4.11
CA ARG A 72 5.24 7.70 3.53
C ARG A 72 5.22 7.71 2.01
N THR A 73 4.84 8.83 1.40
CA THR A 73 4.84 8.97 -0.06
C THR A 73 6.25 9.09 -0.63
N LEU A 74 7.15 9.83 0.02
CA LEU A 74 8.55 10.01 -0.43
C LEU A 74 9.43 8.78 -0.21
N GLY A 75 9.11 7.92 0.76
CA GLY A 75 9.80 6.62 0.93
C GLY A 75 9.43 5.57 -0.14
N ASN A 76 8.40 5.83 -0.94
CA ASN A 76 7.88 4.94 -2.00
C ASN A 76 8.25 5.40 -3.42
N SER A 77 9.07 6.45 -3.58
CA SER A 77 9.56 6.95 -4.87
C SER A 77 10.94 6.41 -5.23
#